data_AF-A0A8D9PAT9-F1
#
_entry.id   AF-A0A8D9PAT9-F1
#
_cell.length_a   1.000
_cell.length_b   1.000
_cell.length_c   1.000
_cell.angle_alpha   90.00
_cell.angle_beta   90.00
_cell.angle_gamma   90.00
#
_symmetry.space_group_name_H-M   'P 1'
#
loop_
_entity.id
_entity.type
_entity.pdbx_description
1 polymer ?
#
loop_
_entity_poly.entity_id
_entity_poly.type
_entity_poly.pdbx_seq_one_letter_code
_entity_poly.pdbx_strand_id
1 'polypeptide(L)'
;MYIEANMEEIERQKFNRELNISWVDENLPKADNAIILKHYFSSLVVYGIVLLFIWFNPFFSKMLAYPLKVTFNYFYLYYMFGAPIIYICFRPKSLWRSHNLEIMRYFHRILTHRPKLKTMSSEEIKNELDFYLPKYYEKQSLILIFIKVFFGTQMLSIAYSNIHNIMSSAAVYNEIRACFSQILPFDLSAIKTFIFDYKEFIYSQSIIILYTIDVSIFTFGYFTELSIFKNKIRTVETTPAGLFFCLACYAPFFNATNSFLGWKHNDHALAFADPNSPVTWIFRICALFFLVIYVSASAALGTKGSNLTNRGTVSRFPYSVVRHPAYITKVLFWFLTTVPLFIVHFSVEWFSWKQYLSNLILTTVAFFCLASIYYFRALTEERHLIKDPDYQDYVKKVKYRFIPFVI
;
A
#
# COMPACT_ATOMS: atom_id res chain seq x y z
N MET A 1 30.49 20.16 -25.32
CA MET A 1 29.07 20.48 -25.03
C MET A 1 28.04 19.39 -25.38
N TYR A 2 27.89 18.90 -26.63
CA TYR A 2 26.91 17.84 -26.97
C TYR A 2 27.41 16.39 -26.69
N ILE A 3 28.67 16.21 -26.25
CA ILE A 3 29.27 14.90 -25.91
C ILE A 3 29.65 14.81 -24.42
N GLU A 4 30.07 15.90 -23.78
CA GLU A 4 30.39 15.93 -22.34
C GLU A 4 29.16 15.87 -21.44
N ALA A 5 28.03 16.50 -21.80
CA ALA A 5 26.74 16.32 -21.10
C ALA A 5 26.11 14.94 -21.33
N ASN A 6 26.49 14.24 -22.42
CA ASN A 6 26.00 12.89 -22.72
C ASN A 6 26.80 11.81 -21.99
N MET A 7 28.11 11.97 -21.75
CA MET A 7 28.91 10.99 -20.99
C MET A 7 28.76 11.12 -19.46
N GLU A 8 28.57 12.33 -18.95
CA GLU A 8 28.45 12.57 -17.51
C GLU A 8 27.10 12.10 -16.90
N GLU A 9 26.06 11.89 -17.71
CA GLU A 9 24.66 11.60 -17.33
C GLU A 9 24.23 10.15 -17.67
N ILE A 10 24.95 9.46 -18.57
CA ILE A 10 24.74 8.05 -18.94
C ILE A 10 25.30 7.07 -17.89
N GLU A 11 26.32 7.50 -17.15
CA GLU A 11 27.04 6.68 -16.15
C GLU A 11 26.73 7.02 -14.68
N ARG A 12 25.99 8.09 -14.36
CA ARG A 12 25.76 8.55 -12.98
C ARG A 12 24.89 7.63 -12.08
N GLN A 13 24.79 6.36 -12.47
CA GLN A 13 24.87 5.13 -11.66
C GLN A 13 23.71 4.18 -12.02
N LYS A 14 23.89 3.32 -13.03
CA LYS A 14 22.95 2.20 -13.31
C LYS A 14 22.80 1.40 -12.03
N PHE A 15 21.61 1.46 -11.41
CA PHE A 15 21.25 0.64 -10.26
C PHE A 15 21.84 -0.77 -10.42
N ASN A 16 22.54 -1.25 -9.38
CA ASN A 16 23.36 -2.47 -9.47
C ASN A 16 22.57 -3.58 -10.17
N ARG A 17 23.08 -4.02 -11.34
CA ARG A 17 22.41 -4.98 -12.21
C ARG A 17 22.21 -6.34 -11.53
N GLU A 18 23.11 -6.71 -10.62
CA GLU A 18 23.00 -7.95 -9.85
C GLU A 18 21.88 -7.87 -8.80
N LEU A 19 21.61 -6.68 -8.28
CA LEU A 19 20.50 -6.43 -7.35
C LEU A 19 19.18 -6.17 -8.10
N ASN A 20 19.22 -5.72 -9.35
CA ASN A 20 18.02 -5.42 -10.12
C ASN A 20 17.30 -6.69 -10.60
N ILE A 21 16.25 -7.06 -9.90
CA ILE A 21 15.50 -8.29 -10.18
C ILE A 21 14.72 -8.25 -11.50
N SER A 22 14.51 -7.05 -12.06
CA SER A 22 13.84 -6.86 -13.36
C SER A 22 14.81 -6.63 -14.52
N TRP A 23 16.11 -6.53 -14.25
CA TRP A 23 17.12 -6.29 -15.28
C TRP A 23 17.41 -7.57 -16.06
N VAL A 24 17.34 -7.45 -17.39
CA VAL A 24 17.59 -8.52 -18.34
C VAL A 24 18.64 -7.99 -19.32
N ASP A 25 19.70 -8.76 -19.54
CA ASP A 25 20.73 -8.39 -20.50
C ASP A 25 20.14 -8.34 -21.92
N GLU A 26 20.41 -7.25 -22.64
CA GLU A 26 19.94 -7.02 -23.99
C GLU A 26 20.57 -8.00 -24.99
N ASN A 27 21.78 -8.49 -24.69
CA ASN A 27 22.49 -9.47 -25.51
C ASN A 27 21.92 -10.89 -25.38
N LEU A 28 21.05 -11.15 -24.39
CA LEU A 28 20.41 -12.46 -24.27
C LEU A 28 19.50 -12.74 -25.48
N PRO A 29 19.50 -13.99 -25.98
CA PRO A 29 18.58 -14.40 -27.02
C PRO A 29 17.13 -14.33 -26.51
N LYS A 30 16.18 -14.38 -27.45
CA LYS A 30 14.77 -14.61 -27.10
C LYS A 30 14.64 -15.92 -26.31
N ALA A 31 13.63 -15.99 -25.46
CA ALA A 31 13.40 -17.16 -24.62
C ALA A 31 13.28 -18.44 -25.46
N ASP A 32 14.06 -19.46 -25.10
CA ASP A 32 13.99 -20.78 -25.70
C ASP A 32 12.77 -21.57 -25.17
N ASN A 33 12.49 -22.72 -25.78
CA ASN A 33 11.33 -23.53 -25.38
C ASN A 33 11.49 -24.08 -23.95
N ALA A 34 12.71 -24.34 -23.51
CA ALA A 34 12.99 -24.93 -22.20
C ALA A 34 12.68 -23.94 -21.07
N ILE A 35 13.11 -22.69 -21.18
CA ILE A 35 12.82 -21.66 -20.18
C ILE A 35 11.34 -21.28 -20.18
N ILE A 36 10.70 -21.24 -21.35
CA ILE A 36 9.24 -21.03 -21.48
C ILE A 36 8.49 -22.11 -20.72
N LEU A 37 8.81 -23.39 -20.95
CA LEU A 37 8.14 -24.52 -20.32
C LEU A 37 8.34 -24.52 -18.80
N LYS A 38 9.59 -24.27 -18.36
CA LYS A 38 9.93 -24.15 -16.93
C LYS A 38 9.17 -23.01 -16.26
N HIS A 39 9.12 -21.84 -16.88
CA HIS A 39 8.36 -20.69 -16.36
C HIS A 39 6.87 -20.99 -16.29
N TYR A 40 6.30 -21.53 -17.36
CA TYR A 40 4.87 -21.81 -17.47
C TYR A 40 4.39 -22.77 -16.37
N PHE A 41 5.04 -23.93 -16.23
CA PHE A 41 4.67 -24.89 -15.18
C PHE A 41 4.94 -24.36 -13.77
N SER A 42 6.05 -23.64 -13.57
CA SER A 42 6.32 -23.00 -12.28
C SER A 42 5.22 -22.02 -11.90
N SER A 43 4.74 -21.24 -12.87
CA SER A 43 3.68 -20.25 -12.66
C SER A 43 2.32 -20.91 -12.44
N LEU A 44 1.99 -22.01 -13.14
CA LEU A 44 0.78 -22.78 -12.87
C LEU A 44 0.71 -23.28 -11.42
N VAL A 45 1.82 -23.79 -10.90
CA VAL A 45 1.90 -24.26 -9.51
C VAL A 45 1.79 -23.08 -8.54
N VAL A 46 2.60 -22.04 -8.72
CA VAL A 46 2.60 -20.87 -7.82
C VAL A 46 1.24 -20.18 -7.81
N TYR A 47 0.66 -19.91 -8.98
CA TYR A 47 -0.66 -19.26 -9.07
C TYR A 47 -1.79 -20.17 -8.57
N GLY A 48 -1.69 -21.48 -8.76
CA GLY A 48 -2.64 -22.44 -8.20
C GLY A 48 -2.63 -22.43 -6.67
N ILE A 49 -1.44 -22.43 -6.05
CA ILE A 49 -1.28 -22.31 -4.59
C ILE A 49 -1.85 -20.98 -4.09
N VAL A 50 -1.55 -19.88 -4.79
CA VAL A 50 -2.10 -18.56 -4.45
C VAL A 50 -3.62 -18.55 -4.53
N LEU A 51 -4.20 -19.18 -5.56
CA LEU A 51 -5.65 -19.28 -5.72
C LEU A 51 -6.29 -20.06 -4.56
N LEU A 52 -5.72 -21.22 -4.21
CA LEU A 52 -6.16 -22.00 -3.04
C LEU A 52 -6.06 -21.16 -1.76
N PHE A 53 -4.98 -20.41 -1.59
CA PHE A 53 -4.80 -19.54 -0.44
C PHE A 53 -5.88 -18.45 -0.38
N ILE A 54 -6.22 -17.81 -1.51
CA ILE A 54 -7.30 -16.81 -1.58
C ILE A 54 -8.67 -17.41 -1.20
N TRP A 55 -8.95 -18.65 -1.62
CA TRP A 55 -10.23 -19.30 -1.35
C TRP A 55 -10.36 -19.83 0.08
N PHE A 56 -9.32 -20.47 0.61
CA PHE A 56 -9.40 -21.22 1.86
C PHE A 56 -8.84 -20.48 3.08
N ASN A 57 -8.08 -19.40 2.88
CA ASN A 57 -7.58 -18.64 4.01
C ASN A 57 -8.70 -17.74 4.61
N PRO A 58 -8.94 -17.80 5.94
CA PRO A 58 -10.00 -17.02 6.60
C PRO A 58 -9.91 -15.51 6.40
N PHE A 59 -8.69 -14.95 6.31
CA PHE A 59 -8.51 -13.53 6.09
C PHE A 59 -8.96 -13.11 4.68
N PHE A 60 -8.49 -13.78 3.63
CA PHE A 60 -8.87 -13.46 2.25
C PHE A 60 -10.34 -13.77 1.98
N SER A 61 -10.86 -14.87 2.53
CA SER A 61 -12.27 -15.25 2.35
C SER A 61 -13.27 -14.22 2.87
N LYS A 62 -12.92 -13.55 3.98
CA LYS A 62 -13.70 -12.46 4.61
C LYS A 62 -13.45 -11.10 3.97
N MET A 63 -12.20 -10.82 3.58
CA MET A 63 -11.82 -9.54 2.98
C MET A 63 -12.40 -9.37 1.59
N LEU A 64 -12.26 -10.38 0.72
CA LEU A 64 -12.64 -10.30 -0.69
C LEU A 64 -14.11 -10.63 -0.93
N ALA A 65 -14.81 -9.71 -1.59
CA ALA A 65 -16.16 -9.95 -2.12
C ALA A 65 -16.18 -11.17 -3.06
N TYR A 66 -17.28 -11.91 -3.05
CA TYR A 66 -17.42 -13.14 -3.85
C TYR A 66 -17.11 -12.93 -5.35
N PRO A 67 -17.61 -11.87 -6.02
CA PRO A 67 -17.28 -11.62 -7.42
C PRO A 67 -15.77 -11.48 -7.68
N LEU A 68 -15.03 -10.84 -6.77
CA LEU A 68 -13.57 -10.69 -6.89
C LEU A 68 -12.84 -12.03 -6.79
N LYS A 69 -13.28 -12.93 -5.91
CA LYS A 69 -12.71 -14.28 -5.80
C LYS A 69 -12.90 -15.07 -7.09
N VAL A 70 -14.08 -14.97 -7.70
CA VAL A 70 -14.38 -15.60 -8.99
C VAL A 70 -13.50 -15.02 -10.11
N THR A 71 -13.22 -13.72 -10.11
CA THR A 71 -12.28 -13.11 -11.07
C THR A 71 -10.89 -13.74 -11.02
N PHE A 72 -10.37 -14.09 -9.83
CA PHE A 72 -9.09 -14.80 -9.72
C PHE A 72 -9.13 -16.21 -10.34
N ASN A 73 -10.27 -16.91 -10.29
CA ASN A 73 -10.44 -18.17 -11.02
C ASN A 73 -10.31 -17.97 -12.52
N TYR A 74 -10.96 -16.94 -13.07
CA TYR A 74 -10.86 -16.63 -14.50
C TYR A 74 -9.44 -16.24 -14.90
N PHE A 75 -8.71 -15.48 -14.08
CA PHE A 75 -7.29 -15.20 -14.33
C PHE A 75 -6.44 -16.48 -14.35
N TYR A 76 -6.70 -17.43 -13.45
CA TYR A 76 -5.99 -18.70 -13.43
C TYR A 76 -6.30 -19.56 -14.67
N LEU A 77 -7.58 -19.66 -15.05
CA LEU A 77 -8.00 -20.35 -16.27
C LEU A 77 -7.40 -19.71 -17.52
N TYR A 78 -7.41 -18.38 -17.59
CA TYR A 78 -6.76 -17.63 -18.68
C TYR A 78 -5.25 -17.90 -18.71
N TYR A 79 -4.58 -17.92 -17.57
CA TYR A 79 -3.16 -18.25 -17.53
C TYR A 79 -2.91 -19.68 -18.05
N MET A 80 -3.72 -20.65 -17.64
CA MET A 80 -3.59 -22.05 -18.04
C MET A 80 -3.78 -22.26 -19.55
N PHE A 81 -4.72 -21.59 -20.20
CA PHE A 81 -4.99 -21.82 -21.62
C PHE A 81 -4.39 -20.76 -22.56
N GLY A 82 -4.37 -19.50 -22.13
CA GLY A 82 -3.93 -18.37 -22.93
C GLY A 82 -2.42 -18.08 -22.86
N ALA A 83 -1.79 -18.26 -21.70
CA ALA A 83 -0.38 -17.91 -21.54
C ALA A 83 0.58 -18.71 -22.45
N PRO A 84 0.38 -20.01 -22.73
CA PRO A 84 1.22 -20.77 -23.67
C PRO A 84 1.28 -20.13 -25.06
N ILE A 85 0.14 -19.67 -25.58
CA ILE A 85 0.05 -19.00 -26.89
C ILE A 85 0.90 -17.73 -26.88
N ILE A 86 0.75 -16.91 -25.84
CA ILE A 86 1.53 -15.67 -25.67
C ILE A 86 3.03 -15.96 -25.63
N TYR A 87 3.47 -16.95 -24.83
CA TYR A 87 4.90 -17.24 -24.72
C TYR A 87 5.51 -17.78 -26.01
N ILE A 88 4.78 -18.61 -26.76
CA ILE A 88 5.24 -19.15 -28.04
C ILE A 88 5.33 -18.04 -29.10
N CYS A 89 4.34 -17.15 -29.16
CA CYS A 89 4.31 -16.06 -30.14
C CYS A 89 5.35 -14.96 -29.85
N PHE A 90 5.45 -14.50 -28.59
CA PHE A 90 6.25 -13.33 -28.25
C PHE A 90 7.66 -13.65 -27.72
N ARG A 91 7.86 -14.82 -27.12
CA ARG A 91 9.14 -15.29 -26.52
C ARG A 91 9.88 -14.20 -25.72
N PRO A 92 9.25 -13.61 -24.69
CA PRO A 92 9.78 -12.44 -24.02
C PRO A 92 11.10 -12.73 -23.30
N LYS A 93 12.10 -11.86 -23.46
CA LYS A 93 13.42 -11.99 -22.80
C LYS A 93 13.32 -11.95 -21.26
N SER A 94 12.25 -11.38 -20.70
CA SER A 94 12.03 -11.36 -19.25
C SER A 94 11.93 -12.74 -18.60
N LEU A 95 11.66 -13.80 -19.37
CA LEU A 95 11.61 -15.17 -18.84
C LEU A 95 12.95 -15.67 -18.30
N TRP A 96 14.07 -15.10 -18.76
CA TRP A 96 15.39 -15.36 -18.18
C TRP A 96 15.50 -14.95 -16.71
N ARG A 97 14.62 -14.05 -16.25
CA ARG A 97 14.48 -13.59 -14.85
C ARG A 97 13.11 -13.94 -14.29
N SER A 98 12.68 -15.19 -14.48
CA SER A 98 11.37 -15.67 -14.00
C SER A 98 11.31 -15.83 -12.47
N HIS A 99 10.56 -14.96 -11.79
CA HIS A 99 10.35 -15.05 -10.34
C HIS A 99 9.69 -16.35 -9.89
N ASN A 100 8.68 -16.83 -10.61
CA ASN A 100 8.00 -18.09 -10.27
C ASN A 100 8.96 -19.28 -10.38
N LEU A 101 9.91 -19.22 -11.31
CA LEU A 101 10.93 -20.26 -11.45
C LEU A 101 11.92 -20.22 -10.27
N GLU A 102 12.31 -19.03 -9.79
CA GLU A 102 13.14 -18.89 -8.59
C GLU A 102 12.44 -19.42 -7.33
N ILE A 103 11.13 -19.18 -7.18
CA ILE A 103 10.33 -19.75 -6.09
C ILE A 103 10.37 -21.29 -6.15
N MET A 104 10.13 -21.86 -7.33
CA MET A 104 10.18 -23.33 -7.49
C MET A 104 11.58 -23.89 -7.26
N ARG A 105 12.65 -23.19 -7.66
CA ARG A 105 14.04 -23.57 -7.38
C ARG A 105 14.32 -23.63 -5.89
N TYR A 106 13.84 -22.65 -5.12
CA TYR A 106 13.98 -22.63 -3.67
C TYR A 106 13.32 -23.85 -3.02
N PHE A 107 12.04 -24.10 -3.33
CA PHE A 107 11.32 -25.23 -2.76
C PHE A 107 11.89 -26.56 -3.21
N HIS A 108 12.25 -26.70 -4.49
CA HIS A 108 12.93 -27.91 -4.97
C HIS A 108 14.22 -28.16 -4.19
N ARG A 109 15.09 -27.14 -4.07
CA ARG A 109 16.37 -27.20 -3.34
C ARG A 109 16.18 -27.70 -1.90
N ILE A 110 15.21 -27.17 -1.17
CA ILE A 110 14.94 -27.58 0.22
C ILE A 110 14.31 -28.98 0.28
N LEU A 111 13.33 -29.28 -0.59
CA LEU A 111 12.58 -30.53 -0.55
C LEU A 111 13.41 -31.73 -1.03
N THR A 112 14.48 -31.52 -1.79
CA THR A 112 15.40 -32.59 -2.22
C THR A 112 16.61 -32.75 -1.33
N HIS A 113 16.94 -31.76 -0.49
CA HIS A 113 18.11 -31.83 0.39
C HIS A 113 17.90 -32.83 1.53
N ARG A 114 18.92 -33.64 1.82
CA ARG A 114 18.84 -34.74 2.80
C ARG A 114 20.09 -34.74 3.68
N PRO A 115 20.18 -33.84 4.68
CA PRO A 115 21.36 -33.75 5.53
C PRO A 115 21.43 -34.89 6.55
N LYS A 116 22.66 -35.32 6.86
CA LYS A 116 22.93 -36.27 7.94
C LYS A 116 23.19 -35.53 9.27
N LEU A 117 22.17 -34.86 9.79
CA LEU A 117 22.26 -33.99 10.97
C LEU A 117 22.89 -34.65 12.21
N LYS A 118 22.72 -35.97 12.40
CA LYS A 118 23.23 -36.70 13.57
C LYS A 118 24.76 -36.83 13.61
N THR A 119 25.45 -36.64 12.49
CA THR A 119 26.90 -36.81 12.38
C THR A 119 27.63 -35.47 12.19
N MET A 120 26.91 -34.35 12.23
CA MET A 120 27.45 -33.03 11.96
C MET A 120 27.97 -32.38 13.26
N SER A 121 29.12 -31.74 13.15
CA SER A 121 29.64 -30.79 14.14
C SER A 121 28.78 -29.51 14.18
N SER A 122 28.96 -28.70 15.23
CA SER A 122 28.22 -27.44 15.40
C SER A 122 28.41 -26.46 14.23
N GLU A 123 29.61 -26.39 13.64
CA GLU A 123 29.87 -25.50 12.49
C GLU A 123 29.20 -26.02 11.21
N GLU A 124 29.17 -27.35 11.02
CA GLU A 124 28.44 -27.97 9.91
C GLU A 124 26.93 -27.78 10.04
N ILE A 125 26.38 -27.83 11.27
CA ILE A 125 24.97 -27.52 11.53
C ILE A 125 24.65 -26.07 11.16
N LYS A 126 25.54 -25.12 11.46
CA LYS A 126 25.34 -23.71 11.09
C LYS A 126 25.30 -23.53 9.57
N ASN A 127 26.26 -24.10 8.85
CA ASN A 127 26.28 -24.08 7.39
C ASN A 127 25.04 -24.76 6.78
N GLU A 128 24.56 -25.83 7.42
CA GLU A 128 23.34 -26.53 7.04
C GLU A 128 22.09 -25.66 7.26
N LEU A 129 22.00 -24.91 8.36
CA LEU A 129 20.93 -23.94 8.58
C LEU A 129 20.95 -22.82 7.54
N ASP A 130 22.13 -22.32 7.18
CA ASP A 130 22.30 -21.30 6.15
C ASP A 130 21.84 -21.80 4.76
N PHE A 131 21.93 -23.10 4.49
CA PHE A 131 21.40 -23.69 3.26
C PHE A 131 19.88 -23.50 3.13
N TYR A 132 19.10 -23.58 4.21
CA TYR A 132 17.63 -23.39 4.15
C TYR A 132 17.21 -21.93 3.94
N LEU A 133 18.13 -20.98 4.11
CA LEU A 133 17.85 -19.59 3.82
C LEU A 133 17.72 -19.38 2.30
N PRO A 134 16.72 -18.59 1.85
CA PRO A 134 16.57 -18.28 0.44
C PRO A 134 17.75 -17.42 -0.03
N LYS A 135 18.29 -17.76 -1.20
CA LYS A 135 19.27 -16.93 -1.91
C LYS A 135 18.64 -15.58 -2.28
N TYR A 136 19.46 -14.61 -2.66
CA TYR A 136 18.99 -13.25 -2.96
C TYR A 136 17.75 -13.21 -3.89
N TYR A 137 17.83 -13.80 -5.09
CA TYR A 137 16.72 -13.81 -6.06
C TYR A 137 15.51 -14.64 -5.60
N GLU A 138 15.75 -15.77 -4.91
CA GLU A 138 14.69 -16.57 -4.29
C GLU A 138 13.93 -15.74 -3.25
N LYS A 139 14.66 -15.05 -2.37
CA LYS A 139 14.12 -14.19 -1.31
C LYS A 139 13.32 -13.03 -1.88
N GLN A 140 13.86 -12.35 -2.89
CA GLN A 140 13.17 -11.27 -3.60
C GLN A 140 11.88 -11.78 -4.23
N SER A 141 11.90 -12.95 -4.87
CA SER A 141 10.73 -13.52 -5.55
C SER A 141 9.64 -13.97 -4.56
N LEU A 142 10.03 -14.59 -3.42
CA LEU A 142 9.13 -14.97 -2.34
C LEU A 142 8.43 -13.76 -1.70
N ILE A 143 9.18 -12.69 -1.43
CA ILE A 143 8.59 -11.46 -0.88
C ILE A 143 7.75 -10.74 -1.94
N LEU A 144 8.15 -10.77 -3.21
CA LEU A 144 7.37 -10.17 -4.29
C LEU A 144 5.99 -10.83 -4.46
N ILE A 145 5.92 -12.17 -4.45
CA ILE A 145 4.62 -12.85 -4.52
C ILE A 145 3.77 -12.55 -3.29
N PHE A 146 4.38 -12.50 -2.09
CA PHE A 146 3.70 -12.07 -0.87
C PHE A 146 3.13 -10.65 -1.01
N ILE A 147 3.92 -9.69 -1.50
CA ILE A 147 3.49 -8.29 -1.67
C ILE A 147 2.26 -8.22 -2.60
N LYS A 148 2.32 -8.91 -3.74
CA LYS A 148 1.22 -8.90 -4.72
C LYS A 148 -0.05 -9.56 -4.18
N VAL A 149 0.09 -10.68 -3.49
CA VAL A 149 -1.05 -11.41 -2.93
C VAL A 149 -1.65 -10.64 -1.77
N PHE A 150 -0.83 -10.18 -0.82
CA PHE A 150 -1.32 -9.48 0.36
C PHE A 150 -1.84 -8.07 0.03
N PHE A 151 -0.98 -7.18 -0.47
CA PHE A 151 -1.39 -5.80 -0.72
C PHE A 151 -2.25 -5.66 -1.97
N GLY A 152 -1.93 -6.39 -3.05
CA GLY A 152 -2.68 -6.27 -4.32
C GLY A 152 -4.15 -6.65 -4.17
N THR A 153 -4.44 -7.78 -3.50
CA THR A 153 -5.84 -8.18 -3.24
C THR A 153 -6.54 -7.23 -2.28
N GLN A 154 -5.84 -6.71 -1.27
CA GLN A 154 -6.40 -5.76 -0.32
C GLN A 154 -6.77 -4.43 -0.99
N MET A 155 -5.88 -3.86 -1.81
CA MET A 155 -6.16 -2.63 -2.55
C MET A 155 -7.36 -2.82 -3.50
N LEU A 156 -7.40 -3.96 -4.21
CA LEU A 156 -8.53 -4.29 -5.08
C LEU A 156 -9.85 -4.40 -4.30
N SER A 157 -9.80 -5.03 -3.12
CA SER A 157 -10.95 -5.19 -2.25
C SER A 157 -11.49 -3.85 -1.76
N ILE A 158 -10.60 -2.96 -1.33
CA ILE A 158 -10.97 -1.62 -0.85
C ILE A 158 -11.51 -0.79 -2.02
N ALA A 159 -10.88 -0.85 -3.19
CA ALA A 159 -11.33 -0.13 -4.38
C ALA A 159 -12.74 -0.57 -4.79
N TYR A 160 -12.99 -1.89 -4.83
CA TYR A 160 -14.31 -2.44 -5.11
C TYR A 160 -15.36 -1.98 -4.09
N SER A 161 -15.04 -2.07 -2.80
CA SER A 161 -15.92 -1.64 -1.71
C SER A 161 -16.27 -0.15 -1.82
N ASN A 162 -15.26 0.71 -2.05
CA ASN A 162 -15.49 2.14 -2.15
C ASN A 162 -16.33 2.52 -3.39
N ILE A 163 -16.08 1.89 -4.53
CA ILE A 163 -16.89 2.09 -5.74
C ILE A 163 -18.34 1.68 -5.47
N HIS A 164 -18.57 0.54 -4.83
CA HIS A 164 -19.91 0.11 -4.46
C HIS A 164 -20.58 1.12 -3.50
N ASN A 165 -19.86 1.60 -2.49
CA ASN A 165 -20.37 2.61 -1.55
C ASN A 165 -20.75 3.91 -2.27
N ILE A 166 -19.93 4.40 -3.19
CA ILE A 166 -20.23 5.59 -4.01
C ILE A 166 -21.48 5.36 -4.88
N MET A 167 -21.61 4.19 -5.49
CA MET A 167 -22.80 3.89 -6.31
C MET A 167 -24.06 3.79 -5.45
N SER A 168 -23.96 3.19 -4.26
CA SER A 168 -25.08 3.05 -3.34
C SER A 168 -25.52 4.37 -2.69
N SER A 169 -24.62 5.36 -2.62
CA SER A 169 -24.92 6.68 -2.02
C SER A 169 -25.84 7.54 -2.89
N ALA A 170 -26.10 7.14 -4.14
CA ALA A 170 -27.04 7.82 -5.03
C ALA A 170 -28.47 7.84 -4.48
N ALA A 171 -28.90 6.79 -3.76
CA ALA A 171 -30.21 6.76 -3.11
C ALA A 171 -30.31 7.84 -2.02
N VAL A 172 -29.30 7.90 -1.14
CA VAL A 172 -29.20 8.90 -0.07
C VAL A 172 -29.17 10.32 -0.63
N TYR A 173 -28.44 10.56 -1.72
CA TYR A 173 -28.43 11.85 -2.39
C TYR A 173 -29.83 12.24 -2.92
N ASN A 174 -30.55 11.30 -3.52
CA ASN A 174 -31.90 11.54 -4.02
C ASN A 174 -32.89 11.85 -2.89
N GLU A 175 -32.76 11.21 -1.72
CA GLU A 175 -33.54 11.51 -0.52
C GLU A 175 -33.25 12.94 -0.02
N ILE A 176 -31.98 13.32 0.12
CA ILE A 176 -31.58 14.69 0.51
C ILE A 176 -32.15 15.73 -0.47
N ARG A 177 -32.08 15.44 -1.78
CA ARG A 177 -32.63 16.31 -2.82
C ARG A 177 -34.16 16.39 -2.77
N ALA A 178 -34.85 15.28 -2.49
CA ALA A 178 -36.29 15.26 -2.36
C ALA A 178 -36.74 16.09 -1.14
N CYS A 179 -36.04 15.97 -0.01
CA CYS A 179 -36.27 16.82 1.16
C CYS A 179 -36.18 18.30 0.79
N PHE A 180 -35.14 18.73 0.06
CA PHE A 180 -35.02 20.12 -0.39
C PHE A 180 -36.24 20.63 -1.17
N SER A 181 -36.80 19.79 -2.06
CA SER A 181 -37.96 20.16 -2.87
C SER A 181 -39.27 20.33 -2.07
N GLN A 182 -39.31 19.81 -0.85
CA GLN A 182 -40.48 19.83 0.04
C GLN A 182 -40.38 20.90 1.13
N ILE A 183 -39.23 21.57 1.27
CA ILE A 183 -39.01 22.60 2.27
C ILE A 183 -39.82 23.86 1.92
N LEU A 184 -40.66 24.30 2.86
CA LEU A 184 -41.33 25.59 2.76
C LEU A 184 -40.31 26.74 2.90
N PRO A 185 -40.42 27.83 2.11
CA PRO A 185 -39.40 28.91 2.06
C PRO A 185 -39.08 29.58 3.39
N PHE A 186 -39.96 29.46 4.38
CA PHE A 186 -39.84 30.09 5.70
C PHE A 186 -39.54 29.10 6.84
N ASP A 187 -39.41 27.80 6.55
CA ASP A 187 -39.04 26.79 7.56
C ASP A 187 -37.52 26.79 7.78
N LEU A 188 -37.08 27.70 8.65
CA LEU A 188 -35.66 27.85 8.99
C LEU A 188 -35.07 26.59 9.64
N SER A 189 -35.88 25.77 10.31
CA SER A 189 -35.41 24.53 10.94
C SER A 189 -35.12 23.48 9.86
N ALA A 190 -36.06 23.26 8.95
CA ALA A 190 -35.88 22.32 7.85
C ALA A 190 -34.72 22.71 6.92
N ILE A 191 -34.54 24.02 6.66
CA ILE A 191 -33.39 24.52 5.90
C ILE A 191 -32.07 24.18 6.60
N LYS A 192 -31.97 24.39 7.93
CA LYS A 192 -30.76 24.07 8.70
C LYS A 192 -30.43 22.58 8.67
N THR A 193 -31.43 21.72 8.88
CA THR A 193 -31.26 20.26 8.83
C THR A 193 -30.80 19.81 7.44
N PHE A 194 -31.44 20.30 6.38
CA PHE A 194 -31.01 19.99 5.01
C PHE A 194 -29.56 20.40 4.73
N ILE A 195 -29.17 21.62 5.11
CA ILE A 195 -27.80 22.10 4.91
C ILE A 195 -26.82 21.20 5.67
N PHE A 196 -27.15 20.78 6.89
CA PHE A 196 -26.32 19.86 7.65
C PHE A 196 -26.18 18.50 6.96
N ASP A 197 -27.29 17.84 6.63
CA ASP A 197 -27.30 16.52 6.00
C ASP A 197 -26.55 16.54 4.66
N TYR A 198 -26.76 17.59 3.86
CA TYR A 198 -26.04 17.79 2.60
C TYR A 198 -24.54 17.94 2.81
N LYS A 199 -24.13 18.75 3.80
CA LYS A 199 -22.70 18.94 4.11
C LYS A 199 -22.06 17.65 4.63
N GLU A 200 -22.72 16.90 5.50
CA GLU A 200 -22.27 15.59 5.99
C GLU A 200 -22.10 14.59 4.83
N PHE A 201 -23.08 14.54 3.93
CA PHE A 201 -23.02 13.72 2.73
C PHE A 201 -21.79 14.07 1.88
N ILE A 202 -21.60 15.36 1.54
CA ILE A 202 -20.46 15.81 0.74
C ILE A 202 -19.12 15.50 1.43
N TYR A 203 -19.01 15.73 2.74
CA TYR A 203 -17.80 15.43 3.51
C TYR A 203 -17.45 13.94 3.46
N SER A 204 -18.44 13.08 3.75
CA SER A 204 -18.27 11.62 3.73
C SER A 204 -17.90 11.10 2.32
N GLN A 205 -18.62 11.55 1.29
CA GLN A 205 -18.33 11.15 -0.09
C GLN A 205 -16.95 11.64 -0.56
N SER A 206 -16.52 12.83 -0.14
CA SER A 206 -15.18 13.35 -0.48
C SER A 206 -14.07 12.44 0.04
N ILE A 207 -14.19 11.96 1.29
CA ILE A 207 -13.23 11.02 1.88
C ILE A 207 -13.20 9.70 1.08
N ILE A 208 -14.38 9.13 0.79
CA ILE A 208 -14.47 7.85 0.07
C ILE A 208 -13.89 7.99 -1.35
N ILE A 209 -14.21 9.07 -2.06
CA ILE A 209 -13.67 9.33 -3.41
C ILE A 209 -12.15 9.48 -3.37
N LEU A 210 -11.62 10.26 -2.43
CA LEU A 210 -10.18 10.46 -2.26
C LEU A 210 -9.46 9.14 -1.98
N TYR A 211 -9.96 8.31 -1.06
CA TYR A 211 -9.38 6.99 -0.83
C TYR A 211 -9.56 6.07 -2.03
N THR A 212 -10.65 6.16 -2.79
CA THR A 212 -10.85 5.38 -4.02
C THR A 212 -9.77 5.69 -5.05
N ILE A 213 -9.43 6.96 -5.24
CA ILE A 213 -8.34 7.38 -6.14
C ILE A 213 -7.01 6.76 -5.68
N ASP A 214 -6.68 6.91 -4.39
CA ASP A 214 -5.49 6.34 -3.78
C ASP A 214 -5.38 4.83 -4.04
N VAL A 215 -6.38 4.06 -3.59
CA VAL A 215 -6.32 2.60 -3.68
C VAL A 215 -6.40 2.09 -5.13
N SER A 216 -7.03 2.84 -6.05
CA SER A 216 -7.06 2.48 -7.47
C SER A 216 -5.67 2.59 -8.11
N ILE A 217 -4.91 3.63 -7.77
CA ILE A 217 -3.53 3.82 -8.23
C ILE A 217 -2.66 2.65 -7.74
N PHE A 218 -2.74 2.32 -6.45
CA PHE A 218 -1.99 1.21 -5.88
C PHE A 218 -2.45 -0.15 -6.44
N THR A 219 -3.75 -0.36 -6.65
CA THR A 219 -4.28 -1.56 -7.31
C THR A 219 -3.62 -1.74 -8.68
N PHE A 220 -3.61 -0.69 -9.50
CA PHE A 220 -2.93 -0.72 -10.79
C PHE A 220 -1.44 -1.05 -10.67
N GLY A 221 -0.74 -0.42 -9.70
CA GLY A 221 0.67 -0.69 -9.44
C GLY A 221 0.96 -2.15 -9.09
N TYR A 222 0.14 -2.79 -8.26
CA TYR A 222 0.35 -4.20 -7.88
C TYR A 222 0.11 -5.20 -9.02
N PHE A 223 -0.85 -4.92 -9.91
CA PHE A 223 -1.22 -5.84 -10.99
C PHE A 223 -0.50 -5.59 -12.31
N THR A 224 0.29 -4.52 -12.44
CA THR A 224 1.00 -4.20 -13.69
C THR A 224 2.51 -4.07 -13.50
N GLU A 225 3.26 -4.59 -14.47
CA GLU A 225 4.71 -4.46 -14.59
C GLU A 225 5.09 -4.43 -16.08
N LEU A 226 4.83 -3.30 -16.74
CA LEU A 226 5.08 -3.14 -18.17
C LEU A 226 6.12 -2.06 -18.43
N SER A 227 6.98 -2.28 -19.42
CA SER A 227 8.00 -1.29 -19.81
C SER A 227 7.39 0.06 -20.21
N ILE A 228 6.21 0.05 -20.84
CA ILE A 228 5.49 1.27 -21.25
C ILE A 228 5.11 2.16 -20.07
N PHE A 229 4.77 1.56 -18.92
CA PHE A 229 4.40 2.27 -17.70
C PHE A 229 5.60 2.61 -16.81
N LYS A 230 6.82 2.22 -17.22
CA LYS A 230 8.07 2.42 -16.47
C LYS A 230 7.94 1.99 -14.99
N ASN A 231 7.22 0.90 -14.73
CA ASN A 231 6.88 0.46 -13.37
C ASN A 231 7.42 -0.92 -12.99
N LYS A 232 8.49 -1.37 -13.66
CA LYS A 232 9.19 -2.60 -13.28
C LYS A 232 9.77 -2.49 -11.87
N ILE A 233 9.73 -3.59 -11.13
CA ILE A 233 10.25 -3.66 -9.77
C ILE A 233 11.76 -3.92 -9.81
N ARG A 234 12.55 -2.95 -9.36
CA ARG A 234 14.02 -3.06 -9.25
C ARG A 234 14.41 -3.96 -8.08
N THR A 235 13.81 -3.76 -6.92
CA THR A 235 14.01 -4.59 -5.70
C THR A 235 12.78 -4.56 -4.81
N VAL A 236 12.72 -5.51 -3.87
CA VAL A 236 11.79 -5.53 -2.74
C VAL A 236 12.53 -5.46 -1.41
N GLU A 237 11.90 -4.83 -0.42
CA GLU A 237 12.37 -4.78 0.98
C GLU A 237 12.11 -6.15 1.62
N THR A 238 13.17 -6.78 2.11
CA THR A 238 13.16 -8.18 2.63
C THR A 238 13.59 -8.30 4.08
N THR A 239 13.82 -7.17 4.74
CA THR A 239 14.20 -7.18 6.15
C THR A 239 12.98 -7.30 7.05
N PRO A 240 13.10 -8.00 8.20
CA PRO A 240 12.00 -8.14 9.15
C PRO A 240 11.43 -6.78 9.61
N ALA A 241 12.29 -5.80 9.89
CA ALA A 241 11.86 -4.48 10.33
C ALA A 241 11.02 -3.74 9.28
N GLY A 242 11.46 -3.73 8.02
CA GLY A 242 10.71 -3.08 6.94
C GLY A 242 9.36 -3.74 6.70
N LEU A 243 9.32 -5.08 6.72
CA LEU A 243 8.06 -5.83 6.64
C LEU A 243 7.15 -5.52 7.83
N PHE A 244 7.68 -5.54 9.05
CA PHE A 244 6.90 -5.31 10.27
C PHE A 244 6.23 -3.94 10.29
N PHE A 245 6.99 -2.85 10.15
CA PHE A 245 6.43 -1.50 10.18
C PHE A 245 5.51 -1.23 9.00
N CYS A 246 5.78 -1.85 7.84
CA CYS A 246 4.86 -1.75 6.73
C CYS A 246 3.53 -2.47 7.01
N LEU A 247 3.58 -3.72 7.48
CA LEU A 247 2.40 -4.54 7.72
C LEU A 247 1.53 -3.98 8.84
N ALA A 248 2.13 -3.40 9.89
CA ALA A 248 1.41 -2.74 10.97
C ALA A 248 0.45 -1.63 10.48
N CYS A 249 0.67 -1.06 9.30
CA CYS A 249 -0.20 -0.04 8.70
C CYS A 249 -1.40 -0.60 7.91
N TYR A 250 -1.53 -1.92 7.75
CA TYR A 250 -2.56 -2.55 6.92
C TYR A 250 -3.33 -3.63 7.69
N ALA A 251 -4.61 -3.80 7.36
CA ALA A 251 -5.41 -4.89 7.94
C ALA A 251 -4.81 -6.26 7.53
N PRO A 252 -4.83 -7.27 8.40
CA PRO A 252 -5.49 -7.29 9.72
C PRO A 252 -4.62 -6.71 10.84
N PHE A 253 -3.33 -6.46 10.60
CA PHE A 253 -2.39 -6.03 11.63
C PHE A 253 -2.73 -4.64 12.18
N PHE A 254 -3.14 -3.70 11.32
CA PHE A 254 -3.61 -2.38 11.76
C PHE A 254 -4.79 -2.48 12.73
N ASN A 255 -5.73 -3.41 12.49
CA ASN A 255 -6.87 -3.63 13.40
C ASN A 255 -6.40 -4.19 14.75
N ALA A 256 -5.42 -5.10 14.73
CA ALA A 256 -4.81 -5.63 15.94
C ALA A 256 -4.04 -4.53 16.70
N THR A 257 -3.28 -3.68 16.00
CA THR A 257 -2.59 -2.53 16.58
C THR A 257 -3.57 -1.56 17.22
N ASN A 258 -4.66 -1.20 16.54
CA ASN A 258 -5.69 -0.31 17.11
C ASN A 258 -6.40 -0.93 18.31
N SER A 259 -6.68 -2.23 18.26
CA SER A 259 -7.29 -2.96 19.38
C SER A 259 -6.37 -2.99 20.60
N PHE A 260 -5.07 -3.22 20.38
CA PHE A 260 -4.06 -3.22 21.43
C PHE A 260 -3.86 -1.82 22.05
N LEU A 261 -3.81 -0.79 21.21
CA LEU A 261 -3.66 0.60 21.66
C LEU A 261 -4.95 1.21 22.20
N GLY A 262 -6.10 0.54 22.06
CA GLY A 262 -7.41 1.07 22.45
C GLY A 262 -7.86 2.27 21.61
N TRP A 263 -7.31 2.46 20.40
CA TRP A 263 -7.66 3.59 19.55
C TRP A 263 -8.97 3.33 18.80
N LYS A 264 -10.03 4.05 19.18
CA LYS A 264 -11.31 4.07 18.46
C LYS A 264 -11.35 5.24 17.49
N HIS A 265 -10.62 5.09 16.39
CA HIS A 265 -10.59 6.10 15.34
C HIS A 265 -11.71 5.89 14.32
N ASN A 266 -12.31 7.00 13.88
CA ASN A 266 -13.24 7.02 12.75
C ASN A 266 -12.91 8.25 11.89
N ASP A 267 -12.41 8.01 10.68
CA ASP A 267 -12.01 9.05 9.73
C ASP A 267 -13.18 10.01 9.40
N HIS A 268 -14.43 9.58 9.58
CA HIS A 268 -15.65 10.35 9.30
C HIS A 268 -16.23 11.07 10.53
N ALA A 269 -15.85 10.72 11.75
CA ALA A 269 -16.54 11.17 12.99
C ALA A 269 -15.98 12.47 13.59
N LEU A 270 -15.36 13.32 12.78
CA LEU A 270 -14.82 14.60 13.23
C LEU A 270 -15.97 15.56 13.57
N ALA A 271 -16.45 15.52 14.81
CA ALA A 271 -17.40 16.49 15.34
C ALA A 271 -16.98 16.89 16.75
N PHE A 272 -16.82 18.20 16.99
CA PHE A 272 -16.91 18.71 18.35
C PHE A 272 -18.35 18.56 18.84
N ALA A 273 -18.56 18.74 20.15
CA ALA A 273 -19.77 19.31 20.74
C ALA A 273 -21.00 19.43 19.84
N ASP A 274 -20.97 20.44 18.95
CA ASP A 274 -21.92 20.68 17.90
C ASP A 274 -21.31 20.30 16.52
N PRO A 275 -21.85 19.28 15.84
CA PRO A 275 -21.47 18.89 14.48
C PRO A 275 -21.64 20.03 13.44
N ASN A 276 -22.54 20.99 13.70
CA ASN A 276 -22.78 22.14 12.83
C ASN A 276 -21.90 23.34 13.14
N SER A 277 -21.12 23.31 14.22
CA SER A 277 -20.32 24.48 14.62
C SER A 277 -19.30 24.87 13.53
N PRO A 278 -19.01 26.16 13.36
CA PRO A 278 -17.95 26.62 12.45
C PRO A 278 -16.60 25.97 12.74
N VAL A 279 -16.31 25.70 14.03
CA VAL A 279 -15.07 25.05 14.46
C VAL A 279 -14.98 23.61 13.92
N THR A 280 -16.06 22.82 14.02
CA THR A 280 -16.13 21.48 13.42
C THR A 280 -15.81 21.54 11.92
N TRP A 281 -16.43 22.48 11.19
CA TRP A 281 -16.22 22.59 9.75
C TRP A 281 -14.82 23.07 9.36
N ILE A 282 -14.20 23.97 10.13
CA ILE A 282 -12.79 24.36 9.92
C ILE A 282 -11.88 23.13 10.02
N PHE A 283 -12.02 22.33 11.09
CA PHE A 283 -11.21 21.13 11.27
C PHE A 283 -11.44 20.11 10.17
N ARG A 284 -12.71 19.90 9.75
CA ARG A 284 -13.05 19.00 8.64
C ARG A 284 -12.43 19.41 7.32
N ILE A 285 -12.48 20.71 6.99
CA ILE A 285 -11.87 21.24 5.77
C ILE A 285 -10.34 21.11 5.84
N CYS A 286 -9.73 21.42 6.97
CA CYS A 286 -8.29 21.21 7.17
C CYS A 286 -7.90 19.73 7.06
N ALA A 287 -8.70 18.81 7.60
CA ALA A 287 -8.48 17.37 7.47
C ALA A 287 -8.57 16.96 5.99
N LEU A 288 -9.65 17.34 5.28
CA LEU A 288 -9.77 17.07 3.85
C LEU A 288 -8.60 17.63 3.03
N PHE A 289 -8.10 18.82 3.37
CA PHE A 289 -6.92 19.38 2.72
C PHE A 289 -5.69 18.47 2.86
N PHE A 290 -5.41 17.95 4.06
CA PHE A 290 -4.32 16.98 4.25
C PHE A 290 -4.59 15.67 3.52
N LEU A 291 -5.84 15.20 3.47
CA LEU A 291 -6.20 14.01 2.70
C LEU A 291 -6.01 14.22 1.19
N VAL A 292 -6.29 15.41 0.66
CA VAL A 292 -5.99 15.77 -0.73
C VAL A 292 -4.48 15.72 -0.98
N ILE A 293 -3.66 16.24 -0.07
CA ILE A 293 -2.19 16.13 -0.21
C ILE A 293 -1.75 14.66 -0.15
N TYR A 294 -2.33 13.85 0.74
CA TYR A 294 -2.08 12.41 0.82
C TYR A 294 -2.35 11.73 -0.52
N VAL A 295 -3.52 11.96 -1.12
CA VAL A 295 -3.87 11.39 -2.43
C VAL A 295 -3.01 11.97 -3.56
N SER A 296 -2.61 13.24 -3.47
CA SER A 296 -1.71 13.85 -4.45
C SER A 296 -0.33 13.18 -4.46
N ALA A 297 0.14 12.67 -3.32
CA ALA A 297 1.35 11.86 -3.25
C ALA A 297 1.18 10.54 -4.03
N SER A 298 0.05 9.86 -3.87
CA SER A 298 -0.26 8.65 -4.63
C SER A 298 -0.38 8.94 -6.13
N ALA A 299 -1.05 10.04 -6.52
CA ALA A 299 -1.12 10.49 -7.90
C ALA A 299 0.28 10.80 -8.48
N ALA A 300 1.17 11.38 -7.66
CA ALA A 300 2.55 11.64 -8.02
C ALA A 300 3.35 10.35 -8.24
N LEU A 301 3.13 9.30 -7.43
CA LEU A 301 3.70 7.96 -7.66
C LEU A 301 3.17 7.33 -8.96
N GLY A 302 1.87 7.48 -9.22
CA GLY A 302 1.21 6.91 -10.39
C GLY A 302 1.45 5.40 -10.51
N THR A 303 1.89 4.94 -11.68
CA THR A 303 2.11 3.51 -11.99
C THR A 303 3.18 2.85 -11.14
N LYS A 304 4.02 3.63 -10.44
CA LYS A 304 5.09 3.16 -9.54
C LYS A 304 4.63 2.94 -8.10
N GLY A 305 3.38 3.28 -7.76
CA GLY A 305 2.85 3.14 -6.41
C GLY A 305 2.75 1.68 -5.97
N SER A 306 3.61 1.27 -5.04
CA SER A 306 3.45 0.03 -4.27
C SER A 306 4.29 0.03 -3.01
N ASN A 307 3.83 -0.73 -2.00
CA ASN A 307 4.53 -0.92 -0.74
C ASN A 307 5.72 -1.84 -0.93
N LEU A 308 6.79 -1.59 -0.15
CA LEU A 308 7.96 -2.47 -0.02
C LEU A 308 8.73 -2.72 -1.33
N THR A 309 8.49 -1.94 -2.37
CA THR A 309 9.13 -2.09 -3.68
C THR A 309 9.91 -0.84 -4.05
N ASN A 310 11.04 -1.02 -4.72
CA ASN A 310 11.69 0.03 -5.47
C ASN A 310 11.24 -0.07 -6.94
N ARG A 311 10.49 0.91 -7.44
CA ARG A 311 10.10 1.04 -8.86
C ARG A 311 10.70 2.29 -9.52
N GLY A 312 11.75 2.83 -8.93
CA GLY A 312 12.40 4.07 -9.30
C GLY A 312 11.81 5.29 -8.61
N THR A 313 12.65 6.31 -8.43
CA THR A 313 12.36 7.50 -7.63
C THR A 313 11.37 8.45 -8.31
N VAL A 314 10.60 9.18 -7.50
CA VAL A 314 9.67 10.23 -7.91
C VAL A 314 10.01 11.49 -7.12
N SER A 315 10.15 12.62 -7.83
CA SER A 315 10.58 13.91 -7.25
C SER A 315 9.65 15.08 -7.55
N ARG A 316 8.51 14.84 -8.24
CA ARG A 316 7.48 15.87 -8.49
C ARG A 316 6.63 16.12 -7.24
N PHE A 317 5.95 17.26 -7.18
CA PHE A 317 5.03 17.58 -6.07
C PHE A 317 4.08 16.39 -5.75
N PRO A 318 3.85 16.05 -4.48
CA PRO A 318 4.39 16.68 -3.26
C PRO A 318 5.80 16.21 -2.82
N TYR A 319 6.39 15.23 -3.51
CA TYR A 319 7.73 14.71 -3.21
C TYR A 319 8.86 15.72 -3.45
N SER A 320 8.62 16.82 -4.14
CA SER A 320 9.59 17.92 -4.28
C SER A 320 9.78 18.72 -2.99
N VAL A 321 8.86 18.61 -2.02
CA VAL A 321 8.86 19.41 -0.79
C VAL A 321 9.43 18.61 0.39
N VAL A 322 8.93 17.39 0.58
CA VAL A 322 9.35 16.45 1.63
C VAL A 322 9.39 15.04 1.05
N ARG A 323 10.18 14.14 1.65
CA ARG A 323 10.37 12.76 1.15
C ARG A 323 9.20 11.82 1.42
N HIS A 324 8.44 12.06 2.48
CA HIS A 324 7.29 11.23 2.86
C HIS A 324 6.00 12.05 3.05
N PRO A 325 5.50 12.72 2.00
CA PRO A 325 4.34 13.61 2.08
C PRO A 325 3.07 12.84 2.47
N ALA A 326 2.86 11.64 1.95
CA ALA A 326 1.72 10.80 2.32
C ALA A 326 1.72 10.47 3.82
N TYR A 327 2.88 10.15 4.41
CA TYR A 327 2.94 9.73 5.81
C TYR A 327 2.64 10.88 6.77
N ILE A 328 3.28 12.04 6.57
CA ILE A 328 3.03 13.20 7.43
C ILE A 328 1.59 13.69 7.32
N THR A 329 1.05 13.78 6.10
CA THR A 329 -0.31 14.31 5.90
C THR A 329 -1.38 13.35 6.39
N LYS A 330 -1.16 12.03 6.31
CA LYS A 330 -2.03 11.03 6.96
C LYS A 330 -2.01 11.15 8.48
N VAL A 331 -0.84 11.32 9.08
CA VAL A 331 -0.73 11.54 10.53
C VAL A 331 -1.41 12.85 10.94
N LEU A 332 -1.27 13.93 10.16
CA LEU A 332 -1.96 15.20 10.42
C LEU A 332 -3.48 15.11 10.23
N PHE A 333 -3.95 14.35 9.25
CA PHE A 333 -5.37 14.03 9.09
C PHE A 333 -5.93 13.32 10.32
N TRP A 334 -5.23 12.29 10.81
CA TRP A 334 -5.60 11.58 12.04
C TRP A 334 -5.50 12.44 13.29
N PHE A 335 -4.53 13.35 13.34
CA PHE A 335 -4.43 14.31 14.44
C PHE A 335 -5.69 15.17 14.50
N LEU A 336 -6.05 15.83 13.40
CA LEU A 336 -7.20 16.75 13.33
C LEU A 336 -8.52 16.05 13.66
N THR A 337 -8.70 14.82 13.16
CA THR A 337 -9.89 14.00 13.43
C THR A 337 -9.95 13.49 14.88
N THR A 338 -8.83 13.47 15.60
CA THR A 338 -8.74 13.09 17.02
C THR A 338 -8.92 14.28 17.95
N VAL A 339 -8.63 15.52 17.51
CA VAL A 339 -8.71 16.73 18.35
C VAL A 339 -10.05 16.91 19.09
N PRO A 340 -11.24 16.67 18.50
CA PRO A 340 -12.49 16.80 19.23
C PRO A 340 -12.60 15.88 20.44
N LEU A 341 -11.93 14.73 20.43
CA LEU A 341 -11.93 13.79 21.56
C LEU A 341 -11.20 14.37 22.78
N PHE A 342 -10.34 15.37 22.57
CA PHE A 342 -9.65 16.11 23.62
C PHE A 342 -10.47 17.30 24.15
N ILE A 343 -11.59 17.65 23.52
CA ILE A 343 -12.44 18.79 23.90
C ILE A 343 -13.83 18.27 24.27
N VAL A 344 -14.00 17.87 25.53
CA VAL A 344 -15.27 17.36 26.06
C VAL A 344 -16.05 18.49 26.73
N HIS A 345 -17.38 18.46 26.63
CA HIS A 345 -18.24 19.29 27.46
C HIS A 345 -18.13 18.87 28.93
N PHE A 346 -17.45 19.68 29.73
CA PHE A 346 -17.29 19.43 31.18
C PHE A 346 -18.61 19.56 31.97
N SER A 347 -19.71 19.95 31.32
CA SER A 347 -20.99 20.31 31.94
C SER A 347 -22.10 19.25 31.81
N VAL A 348 -21.81 18.05 31.30
CA VAL A 348 -22.82 16.97 31.18
C VAL A 348 -22.93 16.19 32.50
N GLU A 349 -24.14 15.86 32.94
CA GLU A 349 -24.40 15.17 34.22
C GLU A 349 -23.67 13.82 34.36
N TRP A 350 -23.41 13.13 33.26
CA TRP A 350 -22.71 11.84 33.21
C TRP A 350 -21.18 11.96 33.08
N PHE A 351 -20.62 13.18 33.19
CA PHE A 351 -19.20 13.41 33.02
C PHE A 351 -18.39 12.87 34.20
N SER A 352 -17.37 12.08 33.92
CA SER A 352 -16.41 11.56 34.89
C SER A 352 -15.00 11.99 34.54
N TRP A 353 -14.36 12.77 35.43
CA TRP A 353 -12.95 13.17 35.28
C TRP A 353 -12.00 11.98 35.11
N LYS A 354 -12.26 10.89 35.84
CA LYS A 354 -11.47 9.65 35.75
C LYS A 354 -11.56 9.04 34.35
N GLN A 355 -12.76 8.96 33.79
CA GLN A 355 -12.98 8.40 32.46
C GLN A 355 -12.41 9.31 31.36
N TYR A 356 -12.61 10.63 31.49
CA TYR A 356 -12.04 11.61 30.57
C TYR A 356 -10.51 11.54 30.54
N LEU A 357 -9.85 11.60 31.70
CA LEU A 357 -8.39 11.56 31.78
C LEU A 357 -7.83 10.23 31.25
N SER A 358 -8.49 9.11 31.57
CA SER A 358 -8.12 7.80 31.02
C SER A 358 -8.21 7.77 29.50
N ASN A 359 -9.29 8.31 28.92
CA ASN A 359 -9.48 8.37 27.47
C ASN A 359 -8.48 9.31 26.80
N LEU A 360 -8.19 10.46 27.42
CA LEU A 360 -7.21 11.44 26.97
C LEU A 360 -5.80 10.83 26.90
N ILE A 361 -5.36 10.18 27.98
CA ILE A 361 -4.06 9.51 28.05
C ILE A 361 -3.99 8.40 27.01
N LEU A 362 -5.00 7.52 26.97
CA LEU A 362 -5.03 6.39 26.02
C LEU A 362 -4.96 6.87 24.57
N THR A 363 -5.78 7.87 24.21
CA THR A 363 -5.84 8.41 22.85
C THR A 363 -4.53 9.09 22.47
N THR A 364 -3.92 9.84 23.40
CA THR A 364 -2.63 10.50 23.19
C THR A 364 -1.52 9.48 22.97
N VAL A 365 -1.41 8.48 23.85
CA VAL A 365 -0.42 7.40 23.72
C VAL A 365 -0.62 6.63 22.43
N ALA A 366 -1.86 6.25 22.11
CA ALA A 366 -2.18 5.54 20.88
C ALA A 366 -1.75 6.34 19.65
N PHE A 367 -2.11 7.63 19.58
CA PHE A 367 -1.73 8.51 18.49
C PHE A 367 -0.21 8.59 18.31
N PHE A 368 0.56 8.79 19.38
CA PHE A 368 2.03 8.84 19.30
C PHE A 368 2.65 7.50 18.89
N CYS A 369 2.11 6.38 19.37
CA CYS A 369 2.55 5.05 18.95
C CYS A 369 2.32 4.84 17.45
N LEU A 370 1.16 5.25 16.93
CA LEU A 370 0.83 5.12 15.51
C LEU A 370 1.65 6.06 14.64
N ALA A 371 1.81 7.32 15.05
CA ALA A 371 2.71 8.26 14.37
C ALA A 371 4.15 7.69 14.31
N SER A 372 4.60 7.04 15.38
CA SER A 372 5.90 6.38 15.45
C SER A 372 6.02 5.20 14.48
N ILE A 373 4.95 4.40 14.27
CA ILE A 373 4.94 3.34 13.25
C ILE A 373 5.17 3.93 11.85
N TYR A 374 4.51 5.04 11.51
CA TYR A 374 4.71 5.71 10.22
C TYR A 374 6.11 6.32 10.09
N TYR A 375 6.67 6.85 11.18
CA TYR A 375 8.05 7.33 11.22
C TYR A 375 9.05 6.20 10.92
N PHE A 376 8.97 5.08 11.65
CA PHE A 376 9.86 3.94 11.44
C PHE A 376 9.68 3.28 10.08
N ARG A 377 8.44 3.21 9.60
CA ARG A 377 8.14 2.76 8.23
C ARG A 377 8.92 3.58 7.22
N ALA A 378 8.88 4.90 7.32
CA ALA A 378 9.64 5.79 6.44
C ALA A 378 11.14 5.52 6.50
N LEU A 379 11.71 5.39 7.70
CA LEU A 379 13.15 5.09 7.86
C LEU A 379 13.54 3.75 7.22
N THR A 380 12.72 2.71 7.40
CA THR A 380 13.00 1.41 6.78
C THR A 380 12.89 1.46 5.27
N GLU A 381 11.93 2.24 4.74
CA GLU A 381 11.76 2.47 3.31
C GLU A 381 12.94 3.24 2.72
N GLU A 382 13.40 4.34 3.35
CA GLU A 382 14.57 5.07 2.89
C GLU A 382 15.81 4.19 2.89
N ARG A 383 16.01 3.36 3.92
CA ARG A 383 17.13 2.42 3.98
C ARG A 383 17.07 1.36 2.86
N HIS A 384 15.88 0.98 2.41
CA HIS A 384 15.74 0.14 1.22
C HIS A 384 16.05 0.92 -0.06
N LEU A 385 15.48 2.12 -0.21
CA LEU A 385 15.55 2.92 -1.43
C LEU A 385 16.93 3.56 -1.66
N ILE A 386 17.70 3.87 -0.62
CA ILE A 386 19.02 4.50 -0.73
C ILE A 386 20.06 3.63 -1.47
N LYS A 387 19.76 2.34 -1.66
CA LYS A 387 20.54 1.46 -2.54
C LYS A 387 20.42 1.85 -4.01
N ASP A 388 19.37 2.60 -4.35
CA ASP A 388 19.15 3.18 -5.66
C ASP A 388 19.86 4.54 -5.77
N PRO A 389 20.79 4.69 -6.71
CA PRO A 389 21.44 5.97 -6.97
C PRO A 389 20.49 7.13 -7.25
N ASP A 390 19.39 6.86 -7.98
CA ASP A 390 18.37 7.87 -8.27
C ASP A 390 17.77 8.41 -6.95
N TYR A 391 17.65 7.55 -5.93
CA TYR A 391 17.16 7.94 -4.61
C TYR A 391 18.21 8.70 -3.81
N GLN A 392 19.49 8.36 -3.93
CA GLN A 392 20.58 9.12 -3.29
C GLN A 392 20.61 10.58 -3.77
N ASP A 393 20.48 10.78 -5.08
CA ASP A 393 20.43 12.13 -5.66
C ASP A 393 19.15 12.88 -5.29
N TYR A 394 18.04 12.16 -5.16
CA TYR A 394 16.80 12.73 -4.64
C TYR A 394 16.94 13.19 -3.18
N VAL A 395 17.57 12.42 -2.30
CA VAL A 395 17.82 12.81 -0.90
C VAL A 395 18.70 14.05 -0.80
N LYS A 396 19.67 14.23 -1.70
CA LYS A 396 20.48 15.46 -1.76
C LYS A 396 19.64 16.69 -2.12
N LYS A 397 18.65 16.52 -3.01
CA LYS A 397 17.74 17.59 -3.47
C LYS A 397 16.67 17.92 -2.44
N VAL A 398 16.05 16.89 -1.83
CA VAL A 398 14.94 17.03 -0.88
C VAL A 398 15.40 16.59 0.50
N LYS A 399 15.89 17.55 1.28
CA LYS A 399 16.54 17.29 2.58
C LYS A 399 15.54 16.83 3.65
N TYR A 400 14.31 17.32 3.60
CA TYR A 400 13.32 17.14 4.66
C TYR A 400 12.55 15.83 4.51
N ARG A 401 12.41 15.05 5.58
CA ARG A 401 11.62 13.81 5.55
C ARG A 401 10.12 14.05 5.59
N PHE A 402 9.68 14.85 6.57
CA PHE A 402 8.25 14.99 6.91
C PHE A 402 7.82 16.45 6.97
N ILE A 403 8.61 17.32 7.59
CA ILE A 403 8.25 18.72 7.82
C ILE A 403 9.29 19.59 7.11
N PRO A 404 8.87 20.54 6.26
CA PRO A 404 9.80 21.49 5.66
C PRO A 404 10.65 22.17 6.72
N PHE A 405 11.94 22.34 6.46
CA PHE A 405 12.91 22.94 7.39
C PHE A 405 13.24 22.10 8.64
N VAL A 406 12.77 20.84 8.73
CA VAL A 406 13.16 19.87 9.77
C VAL A 406 13.80 18.64 9.11
N ILE A 407 15.02 18.30 9.51
CA ILE A 407 15.85 17.24 8.89
C ILE A 407 15.46 15.84 9.41
#